data_AF-A0A1H8CZK4-F1
#
_entry.id   AF-A0A1H8CZK4-F1
#
_cell.length_a   1.000
_cell.length_b   1.000
_cell.length_c   1.000
_cell.angle_alpha   90.00
_cell.angle_beta   90.00
_cell.angle_gamma   90.00
#
_symmetry.space_group_name_H-M   'P 1'
#
loop_
_entity.id
_entity.type
_entity.pdbx_description
1 polymer ?
#
loop_
_entity_poly.entity_id
_entity_poly.type
_entity_poly.pdbx_seq_one_letter_code
_entity_poly.pdbx_strand_id
1 'polypeptide(L)'
;MNHYQAIILALEDLGGEGTIKEVNDWIHFHYPNTWKDRGTALADMVPVSLGGNSSSTVGDEYRILERVSPGKYRLFSHKSVIDI
;
A
#
# COMPACT_ATOMS: atom_id res chain seq x y z
N MET A 1 -8.44 -10.39 6.19
CA MET A 1 -7.56 -9.21 6.02
C MET A 1 -6.12 -9.69 5.98
N ASN A 2 -5.42 -9.48 4.88
CA ASN A 2 -3.97 -9.68 4.81
C ASN A 2 -3.22 -8.33 4.91
N HIS A 3 -1.89 -8.39 4.98
CA HIS A 3 -1.03 -7.21 5.13
C HIS A 3 -1.23 -6.19 3.99
N TYR A 4 -1.36 -6.67 2.75
CA TYR A 4 -1.54 -5.82 1.57
C TYR A 4 -2.90 -5.12 1.57
N GLN A 5 -3.97 -5.83 1.95
CA GLN A 5 -5.30 -5.25 2.13
C GLN A 5 -5.31 -4.14 3.19
N ALA A 6 -4.61 -4.34 4.31
CA ALA A 6 -4.51 -3.32 5.35
C ALA A 6 -3.76 -2.07 4.86
N ILE A 7 -2.74 -2.23 4.01
CA ILE A 7 -2.03 -1.11 3.38
C ILE A 7 -2.94 -0.35 2.41
N ILE A 8 -3.72 -1.07 1.59
CA ILE A 8 -4.67 -0.46 0.65
C ILE A 8 -5.70 0.38 1.43
N LEU A 9 -6.34 -0.20 2.44
CA LEU A 9 -7.30 0.51 3.28
C LEU A 9 -6.70 1.75 3.97
N ALA A 10 -5.46 1.63 4.45
CA ALA A 10 -4.76 2.76 5.06
C ALA A 10 -4.56 3.90 4.06
N LEU A 11 -4.10 3.58 2.84
CA LEU A 11 -3.90 4.59 1.80
C LEU A 11 -5.22 5.19 1.33
N GLU A 12 -6.30 4.41 1.23
CA GLU A 12 -7.64 4.91 0.91
C GLU A 12 -8.11 5.95 1.95
N ASP A 13 -7.99 5.64 3.24
CA ASP A 13 -8.39 6.54 4.33
C ASP A 13 -7.51 7.80 4.39
N LEU A 14 -6.24 7.71 3.98
CA LEU A 14 -5.30 8.83 3.86
C LEU A 14 -5.52 9.68 2.59
N GLY A 15 -6.56 9.40 1.78
CA GLY A 15 -6.86 10.16 0.57
C GLY A 15 -6.12 9.68 -0.68
N GLY A 16 -5.68 8.43 -0.69
CA GLY A 16 -5.02 7.74 -1.80
C GLY A 16 -3.49 7.81 -1.78
N GLU A 17 -2.89 8.59 -0.88
CA GLU A 17 -1.44 8.81 -0.80
C GLU A 17 -0.98 8.90 0.66
N GLY A 18 0.17 8.28 0.96
CA GLY A 18 0.70 8.31 2.32
C GLY A 18 2.17 7.94 2.40
N THR A 19 2.82 8.39 3.47
CA THR A 19 4.16 7.95 3.85
C THR A 19 4.11 6.59 4.54
N ILE A 20 5.24 5.88 4.55
CA ILE A 20 5.41 4.63 5.32
C ILE A 20 4.98 4.86 6.78
N LYS A 21 5.31 6.02 7.36
CA LYS A 21 4.96 6.34 8.74
C LYS A 21 3.44 6.45 8.93
N GLU A 22 2.77 7.21 8.09
CA GLU A 22 1.30 7.40 8.19
C GLU A 22 0.56 6.08 8.01
N VAL A 23 0.94 5.29 7.00
CA VAL A 23 0.39 3.95 6.78
C VAL A 23 0.64 3.05 8.00
N ASN A 24 1.82 3.14 8.61
CA ASN A 24 2.13 2.36 9.81
C ASN A 24 1.32 2.79 11.02
N ASP A 25 1.22 4.08 11.27
CA ASP A 25 0.45 4.60 12.40
C ASP A 25 -1.02 4.19 12.25
N TRP A 26 -1.58 4.34 11.04
CA TRP A 26 -2.95 3.94 10.73
C TRP A 26 -3.20 2.44 10.97
N ILE A 27 -2.38 1.56 10.38
CA ILE A 27 -2.55 0.12 10.57
C ILE A 27 -2.34 -0.27 12.04
N HIS A 28 -1.42 0.39 12.75
CA HIS A 28 -1.20 0.11 14.18
C HIS A 28 -2.41 0.49 15.03
N PHE A 29 -3.04 1.63 14.72
CA PHE A 29 -4.24 2.11 15.40
C PHE A 29 -5.46 1.20 15.14
N HIS A 30 -5.68 0.79 13.88
CA HIS A 30 -6.85 -0.02 13.50
C HIS A 30 -6.66 -1.52 13.75
N TYR A 31 -5.43 -2.02 13.65
CA TYR A 31 -5.08 -3.44 13.76
C TYR A 31 -3.85 -3.62 14.67
N PRO A 32 -4.00 -3.44 16.00
CA PRO A 32 -2.89 -3.56 16.94
C PRO A 32 -2.28 -4.97 16.93
N ASN A 33 -0.97 -5.07 17.22
CA ASN A 33 -0.20 -6.32 17.29
C ASN A 33 -0.15 -7.17 15.99
N THR A 34 -0.34 -6.54 14.84
CA THR A 34 -0.25 -7.19 13.52
C THR A 34 1.14 -7.05 12.87
N TRP A 35 1.21 -7.18 11.54
CA TRP A 35 2.42 -7.32 10.73
C TRP A 35 3.52 -6.30 11.06
N LYS A 36 4.75 -6.82 11.20
CA LYS A 36 6.00 -6.06 11.38
C LYS A 36 6.59 -5.71 10.01
N ASP A 37 7.28 -4.57 9.91
CA ASP A 37 8.03 -4.13 8.74
C ASP A 37 7.24 -3.94 7.44
N ARG A 38 6.36 -2.94 7.47
CA ARG A 38 5.45 -2.53 6.38
C ARG A 38 6.13 -1.76 5.24
N GLY A 39 7.35 -1.25 5.44
CA GLY A 39 8.09 -0.51 4.41
C GLY A 39 8.50 -1.38 3.22
N THR A 40 8.90 -2.63 3.47
CA THR A 40 9.19 -3.61 2.42
C THR A 40 7.92 -4.00 1.67
N ALA A 41 6.83 -4.24 2.40
CA ALA A 41 5.54 -4.57 1.79
C ALA A 41 5.04 -3.47 0.83
N LEU A 42 5.16 -2.19 1.22
CA LEU A 42 4.83 -1.06 0.34
C LEU A 42 5.67 -1.06 -0.95
N ALA A 43 6.98 -1.32 -0.85
CA ALA A 43 7.86 -1.37 -2.01
C ALA A 43 7.53 -2.57 -2.93
N ASP A 44 7.17 -3.71 -2.35
CA ASP A 44 6.78 -4.92 -3.09
C ASP A 44 5.41 -4.80 -3.78
N MET A 45 4.57 -3.88 -3.31
CA MET A 45 3.27 -3.53 -3.92
C MET A 45 3.41 -2.51 -5.07
N VAL A 46 4.63 -2.15 -5.47
CA VAL A 46 4.88 -1.40 -6.72
C VAL A 46 5.04 -2.41 -7.86
N PRO A 47 4.36 -2.24 -9.01
CA PRO A 47 4.53 -3.12 -10.15
C PRO A 47 5.92 -2.92 -10.77
N VAL A 48 6.44 -3.98 -11.40
CA VAL A 48 7.76 -3.96 -12.04
C VAL A 48 7.85 -2.87 -13.11
N SER A 49 6.76 -2.61 -13.83
CA SER A 49 6.66 -1.55 -14.85
C SER A 49 6.89 -0.14 -14.29
N LEU A 50 6.75 0.07 -12.98
CA LEU A 50 6.99 1.35 -12.30
C LEU A 50 8.22 1.31 -11.38
N GLY A 51 9.15 0.39 -11.62
CA GLY A 51 10.38 0.26 -10.84
C GLY A 51 10.21 -0.53 -9.53
N GLY A 52 9.13 -1.30 -9.40
CA GLY A 52 8.95 -2.26 -8.32
C GLY A 52 9.85 -3.49 -8.45
N ASN A 53 9.93 -4.26 -7.36
CA ASN A 53 10.85 -5.40 -7.30
C ASN A 53 10.33 -6.60 -8.11
N SER A 54 11.14 -7.10 -9.05
CA SER A 54 10.82 -8.28 -9.87
C SER A 54 10.96 -9.60 -9.11
N SER A 55 11.70 -9.64 -8.00
CA SER A 55 11.88 -10.85 -7.18
C SER A 55 10.83 -11.02 -6.08
N SER A 56 9.94 -10.04 -5.94
CA SER A 56 8.83 -10.12 -4.99
C SER A 56 7.85 -11.23 -5.37
N THR A 57 7.36 -11.97 -4.36
CA THR A 57 6.30 -12.99 -4.52
C THR A 57 4.89 -12.41 -4.39
N VAL A 58 4.76 -11.08 -4.25
CA VAL A 58 3.47 -10.40 -4.20
C VAL A 58 2.76 -10.55 -5.54
N GLY A 59 1.51 -11.01 -5.47
CA GLY A 59 0.63 -11.16 -6.62
C GLY A 59 0.30 -9.83 -7.29
N ASP A 60 0.11 -9.84 -8.60
CA ASP A 60 -0.11 -8.63 -9.40
C ASP A 60 -1.36 -7.85 -8.96
N GLU A 61 -2.35 -8.52 -8.35
CA GLU A 61 -3.56 -7.88 -7.80
C GLU A 61 -3.27 -6.92 -6.64
N TYR A 62 -2.13 -7.05 -5.97
CA TYR A 62 -1.70 -6.15 -4.91
C TYR A 62 -0.64 -5.14 -5.37
N ARG A 63 -0.12 -5.28 -6.60
CA ARG A 63 0.91 -4.40 -7.16
C ARG A 63 0.30 -3.13 -7.74
N ILE A 64 -0.44 -2.40 -6.91
CA ILE A 64 -1.29 -1.28 -7.30
C ILE A 64 -0.78 0.09 -6.80
N LEU A 65 0.50 0.19 -6.43
CA LEU A 65 1.10 1.41 -5.91
C LEU A 65 2.11 2.03 -6.88
N GLU A 66 2.20 3.37 -6.88
CA GLU A 66 3.38 4.09 -7.34
C GLU A 66 4.19 4.62 -6.16
N ARG A 67 5.52 4.67 -6.32
CA ARG A 67 6.40 5.38 -5.40
C ARG A 67 6.51 6.84 -5.81
N VAL A 68 5.88 7.73 -5.05
CA VAL A 68 5.87 9.18 -5.32
C VAL A 68 7.22 9.81 -4.99
N SER A 69 7.82 9.41 -3.86
CA SER A 69 9.13 9.85 -3.41
C SER A 69 9.73 8.83 -2.42
N PRO A 70 10.97 9.01 -1.92
CA PRO A 70 11.51 8.10 -0.91
C PRO A 70 10.59 8.00 0.33
N GLY A 71 10.02 6.81 0.55
CA GLY A 71 9.14 6.55 1.70
C GLY A 71 7.69 7.03 1.54
N LYS A 72 7.27 7.46 0.34
CA LYS A 72 5.90 7.90 0.04
C LYS A 72 5.32 7.15 -1.15
N TYR A 73 4.08 6.70 -1.01
CA TYR A 73 3.40 5.86 -1.98
C TYR A 73 1.98 6.36 -2.24
N ARG A 74 1.46 6.08 -3.44
CA ARG A 74 0.11 6.41 -3.85
C ARG A 74 -0.54 5.21 -4.50
N LEU A 75 -1.83 5.00 -4.25
CA LEU A 75 -2.65 4.06 -5.02
C LEU A 75 -2.77 4.52 -6.47
N PHE A 76 -2.67 3.61 -7.43
CA PHE A 76 -3.24 3.89 -8.74
C PHE A 76 -4.68 4.26 -8.51
N SER A 77 -5.12 5.40 -9.02
CA SER A 77 -6.52 5.82 -8.92
C SER A 77 -7.38 4.75 -9.59
N HIS A 78 -7.82 3.77 -8.82
CA HIS A 78 -8.74 2.74 -9.27
C HIS A 78 -10.08 3.17 -8.75
N LYS A 79 -10.75 3.99 -9.59
CA LYS A 79 -12.18 4.30 -9.62
C LYS A 79 -12.84 4.41 -8.25
N SER A 80 -13.33 5.60 -7.94
CA SER A 80 -14.53 5.78 -7.12
C SER A 80 -15.50 4.62 -7.42
N VAL A 81 -15.73 3.75 -6.44
CA VAL A 81 -16.94 2.93 -6.42
C VAL A 81 -18.06 3.92 -6.10
N ILE A 82 -18.52 4.62 -7.14
CA ILE A 82 -19.80 5.30 -7.14
C ILE A 82 -20.70 4.49 -8.06
N ASP A 83 -21.87 4.18 -7.49
CA ASP A 83 -23.11 3.64 -8.07
C ASP A 83 -23.20 2.13 -8.36
N ILE A 84 -23.74 1.40 -7.38
CA ILE A 84 -24.93 0.54 -7.57
C ILE A 84 -25.91 0.81 -6.43
#